data_AF-A0A257GZM3-F1
#
_entry.id   AF-A0A257GZM3-F1
#
_cell.length_a   1.000
_cell.length_b   1.000
_cell.length_c   1.000
_cell.angle_alpha   90.00
_cell.angle_beta   90.00
_cell.angle_gamma   90.00
#
_symmetry.space_group_name_H-M   'P 1'
#
loop_
_entity.id
_entity.type
_entity.pdbx_description
1 polymer ?
#
loop_
_entity_poly.entity_id
_entity_poly.type
_entity_poly.pdbx_seq_one_letter_code
_entity_poly.pdbx_strand_id
1 'polypeptide(L)'
;MSFASTPHSAHLSSEQIAQFEIEVNAIRDSVMNNLGQGDVDHIRNMIRICRASEIGGRALLHLGVGPISWVAGVLALASAKILDNMEIGHNVMHGQYDWTGDPALNSQKFEWDIACDGEQWRHSHNVLRHTYTNILGKARDLGYSL
;
A
#
# COMPACT_ATOMS: atom_id res chain seq x y z
N MET A 1 37.86 -25.37 24.13
CA MET A 1 36.63 -25.51 23.32
C MET A 1 36.82 -24.66 22.08
N SER A 2 36.94 -25.30 20.91
CA SER A 2 37.10 -24.62 19.62
C SER A 2 35.71 -24.22 19.12
N PHE A 3 35.45 -22.93 18.94
CA PHE A 3 34.29 -22.49 18.19
C PHE A 3 34.54 -22.85 16.73
N ALA A 4 33.80 -23.83 16.20
CA ALA A 4 33.83 -24.15 14.78
C ALA A 4 33.48 -22.88 14.01
N SER A 5 34.39 -22.43 13.14
CA SER A 5 34.12 -21.35 12.20
C SER A 5 32.95 -21.77 11.33
N THR A 6 31.79 -21.16 11.53
CA THR A 6 30.65 -21.28 10.63
C THR A 6 31.16 -20.96 9.22
N PRO A 7 30.99 -21.84 8.23
CA PRO A 7 31.43 -21.53 6.88
C PRO A 7 30.76 -20.22 6.45
N HIS A 8 31.58 -19.28 6.00
CA HIS A 8 31.16 -18.09 5.27
C HIS A 8 30.10 -18.53 4.24
N SER A 9 29.00 -17.79 4.11
CA SER A 9 27.92 -18.04 3.16
C SER A 9 28.47 -18.66 1.87
N ALA A 10 28.14 -19.92 1.59
CA ALA A 10 28.54 -20.54 0.34
C ALA A 10 27.94 -19.70 -0.78
N HIS A 11 28.78 -18.99 -1.52
CA HIS A 11 28.34 -18.19 -2.65
C HIS A 11 27.76 -19.14 -3.71
N LEU A 12 26.56 -18.81 -4.20
CA LEU A 12 25.91 -19.57 -5.28
C LEU A 12 26.82 -19.62 -6.51
N SER A 13 26.84 -20.75 -7.21
CA SER A 13 27.50 -20.84 -8.52
C SER A 13 26.76 -19.99 -9.56
N SER A 14 27.42 -19.67 -10.67
CA SER A 14 26.79 -18.93 -11.77
C SER A 14 25.54 -19.64 -12.30
N GLU A 15 25.56 -20.97 -12.35
CA GLU A 15 24.41 -21.79 -12.76
C GLU A 15 23.27 -21.71 -11.75
N GLN A 16 23.57 -21.72 -10.44
CA GLN A 16 22.56 -21.56 -9.39
C GLN A 16 21.92 -20.16 -9.42
N ILE A 17 22.71 -19.12 -9.70
CA ILE A 17 22.21 -17.75 -9.86
C ILE A 17 21.27 -17.66 -11.07
N ALA A 18 21.68 -18.22 -12.22
CA ALA A 18 20.85 -18.23 -13.43
C ALA A 18 19.55 -19.01 -13.22
N GLN A 19 19.62 -20.15 -12.55
CA GLN A 19 18.44 -20.95 -12.21
C GLN A 19 17.50 -20.19 -11.26
N PHE A 20 18.04 -19.50 -10.25
CA PHE A 20 17.27 -18.67 -9.34
C PHE A 20 16.56 -17.51 -10.07
N GLU A 21 17.23 -16.85 -11.01
CA GLU A 21 16.61 -15.81 -11.85
C GLU A 21 15.41 -16.36 -12.63
N ILE A 22 15.55 -17.54 -13.24
CA ILE A 22 14.45 -18.21 -13.97
C ILE A 22 13.26 -18.45 -13.04
N GLU A 23 13.50 -18.94 -11.83
CA GLU A 23 12.44 -19.21 -10.84
C GLU A 23 11.73 -17.94 -10.37
N VAL A 24 12.49 -16.88 -10.07
CA VAL A 24 11.92 -15.58 -9.67
C VAL A 24 11.11 -14.96 -10.82
N ASN A 25 11.63 -15.02 -12.05
CA ASN A 25 10.91 -14.53 -13.22
C ASN A 25 9.65 -15.33 -13.50
N ALA A 26 9.68 -16.66 -13.35
CA ALA A 26 8.49 -17.49 -13.51
C ALA A 26 7.37 -17.11 -12.51
N ILE A 27 7.72 -16.80 -11.26
CA ILE A 27 6.76 -16.30 -10.26
C ILE A 27 6.20 -14.94 -10.70
N ARG A 28 7.09 -14.00 -11.06
CA ARG A 28 6.69 -12.67 -11.54
C ARG A 28 5.72 -12.78 -12.71
N ASP A 29 6.07 -13.56 -13.73
CA ASP A 29 5.28 -13.72 -14.93
C ASP A 29 3.93 -14.36 -14.61
N SER A 30 3.88 -15.34 -13.70
CA SER A 30 2.62 -15.95 -13.27
C SER A 30 1.66 -14.93 -12.64
N VAL A 31 2.18 -14.00 -11.83
CA VAL A 31 1.40 -12.94 -11.19
C VAL A 31 0.99 -11.90 -12.22
N MET A 32 1.94 -11.39 -13.01
CA MET A 32 1.67 -10.34 -14.00
C MET A 32 0.67 -10.80 -15.08
N ASN A 33 0.71 -12.07 -15.48
CA ASN A 33 -0.25 -12.65 -16.43
C ASN A 33 -1.65 -12.85 -15.84
N ASN A 34 -1.78 -12.85 -14.51
CA ASN A 34 -3.07 -12.97 -13.82
C ASN A 34 -3.73 -11.60 -13.57
N LEU A 35 -2.95 -10.52 -13.55
CA LEU A 35 -3.48 -9.16 -13.40
C LEU A 35 -4.34 -8.77 -14.60
N GLY A 36 -5.46 -8.11 -14.35
CA GLY A 36 -6.33 -7.69 -15.46
C GLY A 36 -7.50 -6.80 -15.06
N GLN A 37 -8.49 -6.77 -15.95
CA GLN A 37 -9.64 -5.87 -15.82
C GLN A 37 -10.42 -6.08 -14.52
N GLY A 38 -10.45 -7.31 -13.98
CA GLY A 38 -11.10 -7.59 -12.70
C GLY A 38 -10.52 -6.79 -11.53
N ASP A 39 -9.20 -6.65 -11.46
CA ASP A 39 -8.51 -5.86 -10.43
C ASP A 39 -8.84 -4.37 -10.58
N VAL A 40 -8.87 -3.88 -11.82
CA VAL A 40 -9.20 -2.49 -12.15
C VAL A 40 -10.67 -2.18 -11.81
N ASP A 41 -11.57 -3.11 -12.10
CA ASP A 41 -12.99 -2.97 -11.78
C ASP A 41 -13.22 -2.99 -10.27
N HIS A 42 -12.49 -3.85 -9.55
CA HIS A 42 -12.51 -3.90 -8.08
C HIS A 42 -12.13 -2.54 -7.48
N ILE A 43 -10.96 -1.98 -7.82
CA ILE A 43 -10.52 -0.71 -7.23
C ILE A 43 -11.45 0.45 -7.61
N ARG A 44 -11.95 0.48 -8.85
CA ARG A 44 -12.92 1.50 -9.28
C ARG A 44 -14.23 1.36 -8.51
N ASN A 45 -14.67 0.14 -8.21
CA ASN A 45 -15.85 -0.10 -7.38
C ASN A 45 -15.61 0.33 -5.92
N MET A 46 -14.44 0.02 -5.35
CA MET A 46 -14.09 0.47 -3.99
C MET A 46 -14.08 2.00 -3.89
N ILE A 47 -13.52 2.70 -4.89
CA ILE A 47 -13.57 4.17 -4.97
C ILE A 47 -15.01 4.69 -4.99
N ARG A 48 -15.91 4.05 -5.76
CA ARG A 48 -17.33 4.43 -5.79
C ARG A 48 -18.01 4.22 -4.44
N ILE A 49 -17.79 3.07 -3.80
CA ILE A 49 -18.36 2.76 -2.48
C ILE A 49 -17.85 3.74 -1.42
N CYS A 50 -16.55 4.04 -1.43
CA CYS A 50 -15.94 5.01 -0.54
C CYS A 50 -16.60 6.39 -0.68
N ARG A 51 -16.68 6.92 -1.90
CA ARG A 51 -17.29 8.24 -2.18
C ARG A 51 -18.78 8.28 -1.85
N ALA A 52 -19.53 7.21 -2.18
CA ALA A 52 -20.94 7.13 -1.84
C ALA A 52 -21.17 7.09 -0.32
N SER A 53 -20.32 6.35 0.40
CA SER A 53 -20.34 6.30 1.87
C SER A 53 -20.00 7.65 2.48
N GLU A 54 -19.03 8.37 1.91
CA GLU A 54 -18.68 9.72 2.36
C GLU A 54 -19.84 10.70 2.17
N ILE A 55 -20.37 10.79 0.94
CA ILE A 55 -21.48 11.69 0.60
C ILE A 55 -22.72 11.35 1.44
N GLY A 56 -23.09 10.07 1.51
CA GLY A 56 -24.23 9.59 2.28
C GLY A 56 -24.05 9.83 3.78
N GLY A 57 -22.86 9.57 4.31
CA GLY A 57 -22.52 9.84 5.70
C GLY A 57 -22.65 11.31 6.05
N ARG A 58 -22.08 12.21 5.23
CA ARG A 58 -22.21 13.67 5.41
C ARG A 58 -23.67 14.10 5.33
N ALA A 59 -24.44 13.60 4.37
CA ALA A 59 -25.85 13.93 4.22
C ALA A 59 -26.68 13.47 5.42
N LEU A 60 -26.46 12.25 5.92
CA LEU A 60 -27.15 11.72 7.11
C LEU A 60 -26.86 12.53 8.37
N LEU A 61 -25.63 13.04 8.52
CA LEU A 61 -25.28 13.88 9.67
C LEU A 61 -25.88 15.29 9.60
N HIS A 62 -25.97 15.88 8.41
CA HIS A 62 -26.43 17.28 8.26
C HIS A 62 -27.94 17.41 8.02
N LEU A 63 -28.55 16.43 7.36
CA LEU A 63 -29.96 16.46 6.93
C LEU A 63 -30.81 15.37 7.59
N GLY A 64 -30.19 14.38 8.25
CA GLY A 64 -30.90 13.32 8.95
C GLY A 64 -31.52 13.79 10.27
N VAL A 65 -32.51 13.05 10.75
CA VAL A 65 -33.23 13.35 11.99
C VAL A 65 -33.09 12.20 12.99
N GLY A 66 -32.68 12.56 14.21
CA GLY A 66 -32.65 11.65 15.34
C GLY A 66 -31.40 10.77 15.41
N PRO A 67 -31.32 9.91 16.44
CA PRO A 67 -30.10 9.18 16.76
C PRO A 67 -29.74 8.12 15.72
N ILE A 68 -30.72 7.52 15.03
CA ILE A 68 -30.47 6.47 14.03
C ILE A 68 -29.74 7.04 12.80
N SER A 69 -30.19 8.18 12.26
CA SER A 69 -29.51 8.81 11.11
C SER A 69 -28.12 9.28 11.50
N TRP A 70 -27.94 9.78 12.72
CA TRP A 70 -26.64 10.17 13.22
C TRP A 70 -25.67 8.97 13.29
N VAL A 71 -26.08 7.86 13.92
CA VAL A 71 -25.25 6.64 13.99
C VAL A 71 -24.93 6.11 12.60
N ALA A 72 -25.92 6.01 11.72
CA ALA A 72 -25.71 5.56 10.33
C ALA A 72 -24.74 6.48 9.58
N GLY A 73 -24.84 7.80 9.78
CA GLY A 73 -23.93 8.78 9.21
C GLY A 73 -22.48 8.61 9.69
N VAL A 74 -22.28 8.45 11.01
CA VAL A 74 -20.96 8.20 11.59
C VAL A 74 -20.35 6.91 11.03
N LEU A 75 -21.12 5.82 10.99
CA LEU A 75 -20.64 4.54 10.46
C LEU A 75 -20.27 4.64 8.99
N ALA A 76 -21.08 5.30 8.17
CA ALA A 76 -20.79 5.51 6.75
C ALA A 76 -19.50 6.31 6.54
N LEU A 77 -19.27 7.38 7.32
CA LEU A 77 -18.02 8.14 7.26
C LEU A 77 -16.81 7.35 7.75
N ALA A 78 -16.97 6.55 8.81
CA ALA A 78 -15.91 5.68 9.30
C ALA A 78 -15.51 4.64 8.24
N SER A 79 -16.50 4.00 7.59
CA SER A 79 -16.26 3.08 6.49
C SER A 79 -15.58 3.76 5.30
N ALA A 80 -16.04 4.95 4.90
CA ALA A 80 -15.39 5.73 3.85
C ALA A 80 -13.92 5.99 4.20
N LYS A 81 -13.62 6.42 5.43
CA LYS A 81 -12.24 6.72 5.82
C LYS A 81 -11.34 5.49 5.85
N ILE A 82 -11.86 4.34 6.29
CA ILE A 82 -11.10 3.08 6.30
C ILE A 82 -10.78 2.65 4.86
N LEU A 83 -11.76 2.70 3.96
CA LEU A 83 -11.57 2.32 2.56
C LEU A 83 -10.60 3.26 1.84
N ASP A 84 -10.79 4.58 2.00
CA ASP A 84 -9.88 5.58 1.47
C ASP A 84 -8.46 5.35 1.97
N ASN A 85 -8.29 5.09 3.27
CA ASN A 85 -6.95 4.94 3.83
C ASN A 85 -6.26 3.65 3.43
N MET A 86 -6.91 2.50 3.65
CA MET A 86 -6.22 1.21 3.60
C MET A 86 -6.38 0.48 2.27
N GLU A 87 -7.52 0.61 1.61
CA GLU A 87 -7.81 -0.12 0.38
C GLU A 87 -7.43 0.68 -0.87
N ILE A 88 -7.62 2.01 -0.84
CA ILE A 88 -7.42 2.88 -2.00
C ILE A 88 -6.08 3.59 -1.91
N GLY A 89 -5.95 4.55 -1.00
CA GLY A 89 -4.81 5.46 -0.90
C GLY A 89 -3.49 4.72 -0.70
N HIS A 90 -3.40 3.89 0.34
CA HIS A 90 -2.19 3.11 0.64
C HIS A 90 -1.76 2.21 -0.54
N ASN A 91 -2.69 1.47 -1.13
CA ASN A 91 -2.39 0.53 -2.22
C ASN A 91 -1.97 1.25 -3.50
N VAL A 92 -2.68 2.31 -3.89
CA VAL A 92 -2.33 3.12 -5.07
C VAL A 92 -0.98 3.80 -4.86
N MET A 93 -0.73 4.39 -3.70
CA MET A 93 0.53 5.06 -3.39
C MET A 93 1.73 4.11 -3.25
N HIS A 94 1.48 2.82 -3.05
CA HIS A 94 2.48 1.76 -3.15
C HIS A 94 2.71 1.24 -4.58
N GLY A 95 1.98 1.73 -5.58
CA GLY A 95 2.17 1.32 -6.97
C GLY A 95 1.45 0.03 -7.37
N GLN A 96 0.51 -0.45 -6.55
CA GLN A 96 -0.22 -1.70 -6.83
C GLN A 96 -0.94 -1.69 -8.19
N TYR A 97 -1.32 -0.52 -8.69
CA TYR A 97 -2.06 -0.35 -9.95
C TYR A 97 -1.25 0.33 -11.06
N ASP A 98 0.05 0.58 -10.88
CA ASP A 98 0.86 1.29 -11.88
C ASP A 98 0.96 0.56 -13.22
N TRP A 99 0.89 -0.77 -13.21
CA TRP A 99 0.88 -1.63 -14.41
C TRP A 99 -0.30 -1.35 -15.35
N THR A 100 -1.37 -0.74 -14.85
CA THR A 100 -2.56 -0.40 -15.65
C THR A 100 -2.32 0.76 -16.60
N GLY A 101 -1.33 1.61 -16.30
CA GLY A 101 -1.13 2.89 -16.99
C GLY A 101 -2.25 3.92 -16.78
N ASP A 102 -3.21 3.67 -15.89
CA ASP A 102 -4.31 4.60 -15.60
C ASP A 102 -3.78 5.84 -14.85
N PRO A 103 -3.88 7.06 -15.42
CA PRO A 103 -3.39 8.28 -14.77
C PRO A 103 -4.05 8.55 -13.41
N ALA A 104 -5.28 8.08 -13.19
CA ALA A 104 -6.01 8.27 -11.95
C ALA A 104 -5.57 7.30 -10.84
N LEU A 105 -4.79 6.26 -11.16
CA LEU A 105 -4.27 5.27 -10.22
C LEU A 105 -2.73 5.24 -10.20
N ASN A 106 -2.09 6.28 -10.75
CA ASN A 106 -0.64 6.35 -10.82
C ASN A 106 -0.03 6.76 -9.47
N SER A 107 0.82 5.91 -8.90
CA SER A 107 1.41 6.10 -7.57
C SER A 107 2.19 7.40 -7.39
N GLN A 108 2.75 7.97 -8.46
CA GLN A 108 3.56 9.18 -8.41
C GLN A 108 2.72 10.46 -8.47
N LYS A 109 1.50 10.39 -9.03
CA LYS A 109 0.61 11.54 -9.22
C LYS A 109 -0.64 11.49 -8.35
N PHE A 110 -0.95 10.32 -7.80
CA PHE A 110 -2.10 10.15 -6.92
C PHE A 110 -1.89 10.98 -5.65
N GLU A 111 -2.91 11.76 -5.31
CA GLU A 111 -2.98 12.50 -4.06
C GLU A 111 -4.03 11.85 -3.17
N TRP A 112 -3.60 11.52 -1.96
CA TRP A 112 -4.41 10.85 -0.96
C TRP A 112 -4.75 11.85 0.13
N ASP A 113 -6.04 11.93 0.49
CA ASP A 113 -6.51 12.71 1.63
C ASP A 113 -6.02 12.10 2.95
N ILE A 114 -4.81 12.45 3.37
CA ILE A 114 -4.19 12.00 4.61
C ILE A 114 -3.54 13.19 5.34
N ALA A 115 -2.84 12.92 6.45
CA ALA A 115 -2.26 13.94 7.32
C ALA A 115 -1.10 14.74 6.69
N CYS A 116 -0.63 14.36 5.50
CA CYS A 116 0.42 15.03 4.75
C CYS A 116 0.14 14.93 3.25
N ASP A 117 0.87 15.70 2.44
CA ASP A 117 0.81 15.59 0.99
C ASP A 117 1.41 14.26 0.49
N GLY A 118 1.06 13.87 -0.74
CA GLY A 118 1.49 12.60 -1.31
C GLY A 118 3.02 12.48 -1.44
N GLU A 119 3.75 13.57 -1.71
CA GLU A 119 5.21 13.53 -1.84
C GLU A 119 5.87 13.22 -0.50
N GLN A 120 5.45 13.90 0.57
CA GLN A 120 5.91 13.64 1.93
C GLN A 120 5.57 12.23 2.37
N TRP A 121 4.37 11.73 2.05
CA TRP A 121 4.02 10.35 2.34
C TRP A 121 4.93 9.38 1.59
N ARG A 122 5.15 9.56 0.28
CA ARG A 122 6.06 8.72 -0.53
C ARG A 122 7.48 8.72 0.04
N HIS A 123 7.99 9.88 0.44
CA HIS A 123 9.33 9.96 1.04
C HIS A 123 9.37 9.28 2.42
N SER A 124 8.50 9.68 3.34
CA SER A 124 8.53 9.19 4.72
C SER A 124 8.16 7.71 4.84
N HIS A 125 7.22 7.25 4.02
CA HIS A 125 6.72 5.88 4.09
C HIS A 125 7.46 4.95 3.12
N ASN A 126 7.46 5.21 1.81
CA ASN A 126 8.08 4.30 0.85
C ASN A 126 9.61 4.30 0.99
N VAL A 127 10.24 5.48 1.07
CA VAL A 127 11.70 5.57 1.14
C VAL A 127 12.21 5.31 2.55
N LEU A 128 11.87 6.16 3.52
CA LEU A 128 12.46 6.04 4.85
C LEU A 128 12.01 4.79 5.59
N ARG A 129 10.71 4.45 5.50
CA ARG A 129 10.16 3.34 6.28
C ARG A 129 10.27 1.98 5.60
N HIS A 130 10.09 1.84 4.28
CA HIS A 130 10.17 0.54 3.59
C HIS A 130 11.54 0.25 2.95
N THR A 131 12.21 1.24 2.35
CA THR A 131 13.55 1.00 1.77
C THR A 131 14.64 0.95 2.84
N TYR A 132 14.55 1.83 3.84
CA TYR A 132 15.56 1.93 4.90
C TYR A 132 15.13 1.33 6.22
N THR A 133 14.10 0.46 6.23
CA THR A 133 13.68 -0.24 7.44
C THR A 133 14.87 -0.93 8.07
N ASN A 134 15.04 -0.73 9.38
CA ASN A 134 16.08 -1.38 10.17
C ASN A 134 17.53 -1.08 9.72
N ILE A 135 17.77 0.07 9.07
CA ILE A 135 19.13 0.52 8.76
C ILE A 135 19.56 1.61 9.74
N LEU A 136 20.60 1.33 10.53
CA LEU A 136 21.16 2.28 11.49
C LEU A 136 21.61 3.58 10.81
N GLY A 137 21.26 4.72 11.39
CA GLY A 137 21.57 6.05 10.83
C GLY A 137 20.72 6.45 9.62
N LYS A 138 19.74 5.62 9.21
CA LYS A 138 18.76 5.92 8.15
C LYS A 138 17.33 5.79 8.65
N ALA A 139 17.00 4.69 9.33
CA ALA A 139 15.73 4.54 10.04
C ALA A 139 15.79 5.30 11.37
N ARG A 140 14.93 6.30 11.53
CA ARG A 140 14.78 7.02 12.81
C ARG A 140 14.32 6.10 13.95
N ASP A 141 13.65 5.01 13.60
CA ASP A 141 13.03 4.05 14.52
C ASP A 141 14.09 3.14 15.19
N LEU A 142 15.27 3.00 14.57
CA LEU A 142 16.45 2.38 15.17
C LEU A 142 17.33 3.48 15.78
N GLY A 143 17.10 3.81 17.05
CA GLY A 143 17.91 4.84 17.70
C GLY A 143 17.37 5.45 18.99
N TYR A 144 16.19 5.06 19.48
CA TYR A 144 15.72 5.51 20.80
C TYR A 144 16.58 4.97 21.99
N SER A 145 17.70 4.28 21.71
CA SER A 145 18.55 3.61 22.70
C SER A 145 20.06 3.83 22.50
N LEU A 146 20.47 4.76 21.62
CA LEU A 146 21.88 5.10 21.40
C LEU A 146 22.17 6.54 21.82
#